data_AF-A0A836TAW5-F1
#
_entry.id   AF-A0A836TAW5-F1
#
_cell.length_a   1.000
_cell.length_b   1.000
_cell.length_c   1.000
_cell.angle_alpha   90.00
_cell.angle_beta   90.00
_cell.angle_gamma   90.00
#
_symmetry.space_group_name_H-M   'P 1'
#
loop_
_entity.id
_entity.type
_entity.pdbx_description
1 polymer ?
#
loop_
_entity_poly.entity_id
_entity_poly.type
_entity_poly.pdbx_seq_one_letter_code
_entity_poly.pdbx_strand_id
1 'polypeptide(L)'
;MAYLQLFFNFLFIAGLIAGSISGFNLWRISRKFARRLKTYLPQYYSQSFLDLANPNKYKNLNLDIQSVITDSENTDDLLKLRTSINKIKTRYYLKDNFEDFLIEEIERFKENIILWKKIGNFAIWSSLIGAIGSIIFLIL
;
A
#
# COMPACT_ATOMS: atom_id res chain seq x y z
N MET A 1 27.23 31.12 -7.02
CA MET A 1 27.27 29.91 -7.85
C MET A 1 27.52 28.64 -7.02
N ALA A 2 28.69 28.48 -6.38
CA ALA A 2 29.03 27.24 -5.65
C ALA A 2 28.02 26.82 -4.54
N TYR A 3 27.55 27.76 -3.71
CA TYR A 3 26.59 27.47 -2.64
C TYR A 3 25.23 26.98 -3.15
N LEU A 4 24.81 27.44 -4.34
CA LEU A 4 23.53 27.09 -4.93
C LEU A 4 23.59 25.68 -5.56
N GLN A 5 24.71 25.35 -6.21
CA GLN A 5 24.98 23.99 -6.69
C GLN A 5 25.09 22.99 -5.53
N LEU A 6 25.77 23.37 -4.45
CA LEU A 6 25.83 22.56 -3.21
C LEU A 6 24.45 22.32 -2.62
N PHE A 7 23.58 23.34 -2.62
CA PHE A 7 22.20 23.21 -2.16
C PHE A 7 21.37 22.21 -3.00
N PHE A 8 21.44 22.26 -4.34
CA PHE A 8 20.71 21.31 -5.20
C PHE A 8 21.25 19.87 -5.07
N ASN A 9 22.56 19.70 -4.97
CA ASN A 9 23.17 18.38 -4.70
C ASN A 9 22.75 17.83 -3.33
N PHE A 10 22.68 18.69 -2.31
CA PHE A 10 22.18 18.31 -1.00
C PHE A 10 20.71 17.85 -1.07
N LEU A 11 19.84 18.62 -1.73
CA LEU A 11 18.43 18.25 -1.93
C LEU A 11 18.28 16.91 -2.66
N PHE A 12 19.12 16.66 -3.67
CA PHE A 12 19.13 15.41 -4.42
C PHE A 12 19.48 14.22 -3.51
N ILE A 13 20.60 14.29 -2.81
CA ILE A 13 21.08 13.20 -1.93
C ILE A 13 20.11 12.97 -0.77
N ALA A 14 19.65 14.05 -0.12
CA ALA A 14 18.66 13.96 0.96
C ALA A 14 17.35 13.32 0.47
N GLY A 15 16.91 13.67 -0.75
CA GLY A 15 15.76 13.04 -1.41
C GLY A 15 15.96 11.54 -1.63
N LEU A 16 17.11 11.12 -2.16
CA LEU A 16 17.39 9.69 -2.37
C LEU A 16 17.40 8.88 -1.07
N ILE A 17 18.01 9.43 0.00
CA ILE A 17 18.05 8.80 1.32
C ILE A 17 16.63 8.69 1.89
N ALA A 18 15.86 9.78 1.88
CA ALA A 18 14.48 9.78 2.36
C ALA A 18 13.58 8.82 1.56
N GLY A 19 13.75 8.76 0.24
CA GLY A 19 13.05 7.83 -0.64
C GLY A 19 13.37 6.37 -0.31
N SER A 20 14.64 6.07 -0.04
CA SER A 20 15.10 4.73 0.34
C SER A 20 14.52 4.28 1.68
N ILE A 21 14.53 5.18 2.68
CA ILE A 21 13.94 4.91 4.01
C ILE A 21 12.43 4.71 3.89
N SER A 22 11.73 5.55 3.12
CA SER A 22 10.30 5.41 2.86
C SER A 22 9.99 4.06 2.21
N GLY A 23 10.70 3.70 1.13
CA GLY A 23 10.51 2.45 0.41
C GLY A 23 10.71 1.22 1.29
N PHE A 24 11.77 1.21 2.11
CA PHE A 24 12.04 0.10 3.03
C PHE A 24 10.93 -0.06 4.09
N ASN A 25 10.45 1.05 4.67
CA ASN A 25 9.38 1.00 5.66
C ASN A 25 8.04 0.58 5.04
N LEU A 26 7.69 1.11 3.87
CA LEU A 26 6.49 0.68 3.14
C LEU A 26 6.54 -0.83 2.83
N TRP A 27 7.67 -1.33 2.33
CA TRP A 27 7.87 -2.76 2.10
C TRP A 27 7.69 -3.59 3.38
N ARG A 28 8.30 -3.14 4.49
CA ARG A 28 8.19 -3.80 5.79
C ARG A 28 6.74 -3.86 6.29
N ILE A 29 5.99 -2.76 6.16
CA ILE A 29 4.59 -2.67 6.56
C ILE A 29 3.72 -3.58 5.69
N SER A 30 3.88 -3.52 4.36
CA SER A 30 3.16 -4.40 3.43
C SER A 30 3.45 -5.88 3.69
N ARG A 31 4.70 -6.23 4.03
CA ARG A 31 5.07 -7.59 4.41
C ARG A 31 4.41 -8.04 5.72
N LYS A 32 4.30 -7.15 6.72
CA LYS A 32 3.61 -7.44 7.99
C LYS A 32 2.12 -7.66 7.75
N PHE A 33 1.48 -6.81 6.96
CA PHE A 33 0.07 -6.92 6.58
C PHE A 33 -0.21 -8.23 5.81
N ALA A 34 0.58 -8.53 4.77
CA ALA A 34 0.44 -9.77 4.01
C ALA A 34 0.60 -11.03 4.89
N ARG A 35 1.51 -11.00 5.87
CA ARG A 35 1.65 -12.09 6.85
C ARG A 35 0.42 -12.23 7.72
N ARG A 36 -0.15 -11.13 8.25
CA ARG A 36 -1.38 -11.19 9.05
C ARG A 36 -2.54 -11.75 8.23
N LEU A 37 -2.76 -11.25 7.02
CA LEU A 37 -3.78 -11.80 6.13
C LEU A 37 -3.56 -13.30 5.93
N LYS A 38 -2.34 -13.74 5.57
CA LYS A 38 -2.04 -15.17 5.39
C LYS A 38 -2.36 -16.01 6.63
N THR A 39 -2.10 -15.49 7.83
CA THR A 39 -2.32 -16.20 9.09
C THR A 39 -3.80 -16.27 9.48
N TYR A 40 -4.55 -15.18 9.33
CA TYR A 40 -5.92 -15.08 9.84
C TYR A 40 -7.00 -15.35 8.80
N LEU A 41 -6.74 -15.11 7.51
CA LEU A 41 -7.71 -15.32 6.43
C LEU A 41 -8.32 -16.74 6.43
N PRO A 42 -7.56 -17.83 6.67
CA PRO A 42 -8.14 -19.17 6.70
C PRO A 42 -9.19 -19.40 7.77
N GLN A 43 -9.19 -18.62 8.85
CA GLN A 43 -10.18 -18.74 9.92
C GLN A 43 -11.59 -18.33 9.47
N TYR A 44 -11.67 -17.53 8.40
CA TYR A 44 -12.92 -17.03 7.83
C TYR A 44 -13.46 -17.89 6.68
N TYR A 45 -12.77 -18.97 6.31
CA TYR A 45 -13.28 -19.92 5.33
C TYR A 45 -14.45 -20.71 5.92
N SER A 46 -15.59 -20.67 5.22
CA SER A 46 -16.72 -21.56 5.52
C SER A 46 -16.50 -22.92 4.86
N GLN A 47 -17.32 -23.90 5.25
CA GLN A 47 -17.36 -25.19 4.56
C GLN A 47 -17.73 -25.01 3.07
N SER A 48 -18.67 -24.12 2.76
CA SER A 48 -19.05 -23.79 1.38
C SER A 48 -17.90 -23.22 0.55
N PHE A 49 -16.98 -22.46 1.16
CA PHE A 49 -15.76 -22.02 0.48
C PHE A 49 -14.81 -23.20 0.20
N LEU A 50 -14.66 -24.13 1.14
CA LEU A 50 -13.80 -25.31 0.99
C LEU A 50 -14.34 -26.28 -0.06
N ASP A 51 -15.67 -26.39 -0.18
CA ASP A 51 -16.36 -27.25 -1.15
C ASP A 51 -16.49 -26.60 -2.54
N LEU A 52 -16.16 -25.31 -2.66
CA LEU A 52 -16.25 -24.56 -3.90
C LEU A 52 -15.39 -25.22 -4.99
N ALA A 53 -16.03 -25.71 -6.04
CA ALA A 53 -15.45 -26.49 -7.14
C ALA A 53 -14.60 -25.64 -8.13
N ASN A 54 -13.94 -24.60 -7.62
CA ASN A 54 -13.03 -23.74 -8.39
C ASN A 54 -11.59 -23.95 -7.91
N PRO A 55 -10.69 -24.52 -8.74
CA PRO A 55 -9.29 -24.74 -8.36
C PRO A 55 -8.54 -23.43 -8.11
N ASN A 56 -9.00 -22.32 -8.69
CA ASN A 56 -8.38 -21.00 -8.56
C ASN A 56 -8.99 -20.13 -7.46
N LYS A 57 -9.89 -20.66 -6.61
CA LYS A 57 -10.61 -19.85 -5.61
C LYS A 57 -9.70 -19.05 -4.68
N TYR A 58 -8.59 -19.63 -4.21
CA TYR A 58 -7.63 -18.95 -3.35
C TYR A 58 -6.88 -17.83 -4.08
N LYS A 59 -6.51 -18.06 -5.34
CA LYS A 59 -5.85 -17.07 -6.18
C LYS A 59 -6.79 -15.90 -6.47
N ASN A 60 -8.02 -16.20 -6.85
CA ASN A 60 -9.02 -15.19 -7.17
C ASN A 60 -9.40 -14.37 -5.92
N LEU A 61 -9.56 -15.02 -4.76
CA LEU A 61 -9.78 -14.33 -3.49
C LEU A 61 -8.64 -13.36 -3.17
N ASN A 62 -7.39 -13.79 -3.34
CA ASN A 62 -6.23 -12.92 -3.13
C ASN A 62 -6.22 -11.71 -4.07
N LEU A 63 -6.56 -11.89 -5.34
CA LEU A 63 -6.64 -10.79 -6.31
C LEU A 63 -7.77 -9.82 -5.98
N ASP A 64 -8.94 -10.33 -5.59
CA ASP A 64 -10.08 -9.52 -5.19
C ASP A 64 -9.75 -8.71 -3.91
N ILE A 65 -9.08 -9.31 -2.92
CA ILE A 65 -8.60 -8.60 -1.72
C ILE A 65 -7.55 -7.52 -2.10
N GLN A 66 -6.61 -7.82 -2.99
CA GLN A 66 -5.62 -6.84 -3.48
C GLN A 66 -6.28 -5.64 -4.17
N SER A 67 -7.34 -5.90 -4.95
CA SER A 67 -8.12 -4.83 -5.57
C SER A 67 -8.73 -3.91 -4.52
N VAL A 68 -9.38 -4.46 -3.48
CA VAL A 68 -9.99 -3.66 -2.42
C VAL A 68 -8.95 -2.85 -1.64
N ILE A 69 -7.78 -3.43 -1.36
CA ILE A 69 -6.69 -2.70 -0.69
C ILE A 69 -6.26 -1.52 -1.58
N THR A 70 -6.07 -1.75 -2.88
CA THR A 70 -5.68 -0.70 -3.82
C THR A 70 -6.73 0.41 -3.90
N ASP A 71 -8.02 0.05 -3.94
CA ASP A 71 -9.12 1.01 -3.91
C ASP A 71 -9.11 1.81 -2.60
N SER A 72 -8.85 1.15 -1.46
CA SER A 72 -8.80 1.78 -0.14
C SER A 72 -7.68 2.81 -0.01
N GLU A 73 -6.60 2.69 -0.79
CA GLU A 73 -5.53 3.69 -0.80
C GLU A 73 -5.94 4.98 -1.54
N ASN A 74 -6.97 4.90 -2.39
CA ASN A 74 -7.44 6.00 -3.23
C ASN A 74 -8.78 6.61 -2.75
N THR A 75 -9.44 5.99 -1.78
CA THR A 75 -10.71 6.48 -1.22
C THR A 75 -10.80 6.30 0.29
N ASP A 76 -11.41 7.28 0.95
CA ASP A 76 -11.80 7.21 2.37
C ASP A 76 -13.29 6.88 2.55
N ASP A 77 -13.98 6.54 1.46
CA ASP A 77 -15.39 6.16 1.47
C ASP A 77 -15.56 4.74 2.02
N LEU A 78 -15.78 4.66 3.34
CA LEU A 78 -15.99 3.41 4.07
C LEU A 78 -17.18 2.61 3.53
N LEU A 79 -18.24 3.27 3.06
CA LEU A 79 -19.43 2.59 2.53
C LEU A 79 -19.11 1.86 1.22
N LYS A 80 -18.33 2.50 0.33
CA LYS A 80 -17.85 1.84 -0.89
C LYS A 80 -16.96 0.64 -0.58
N LEU A 81 -16.04 0.80 0.38
CA LEU A 81 -15.16 -0.29 0.80
C LEU A 81 -15.92 -1.47 1.38
N ARG A 82 -16.85 -1.22 2.31
CA ARG A 82 -17.76 -2.25 2.86
C ARG A 82 -18.52 -2.98 1.77
N THR A 83 -19.07 -2.23 0.81
CA THR A 83 -19.81 -2.82 -0.32
C THR A 83 -18.91 -3.73 -1.17
N SER A 84 -17.68 -3.32 -1.46
CA SER A 84 -16.71 -4.14 -2.21
C SER A 84 -16.30 -5.39 -1.43
N ILE A 85 -16.06 -5.27 -0.13
CA ILE A 85 -15.71 -6.40 0.73
C ILE A 85 -16.89 -7.38 0.86
N ASN A 86 -18.11 -6.89 0.99
CA ASN A 86 -19.30 -7.74 1.07
C ASN A 86 -19.54 -8.52 -0.23
N LYS A 87 -19.20 -7.95 -1.39
CA LYS A 87 -19.19 -8.70 -2.67
C LYS A 87 -18.21 -9.87 -2.64
N ILE A 88 -17.01 -9.69 -2.08
CA ILE A 88 -16.02 -10.76 -1.89
C ILE A 88 -16.57 -11.80 -0.92
N LYS A 89 -17.07 -11.37 0.24
CA LYS A 89 -17.68 -12.24 1.26
C LYS A 89 -18.74 -13.14 0.64
N THR A 90 -19.66 -12.56 -0.13
CA THR A 90 -20.76 -13.28 -0.79
C THR A 90 -20.25 -14.23 -1.87
N ARG A 91 -19.36 -13.76 -2.76
CA ARG A 91 -18.80 -14.56 -3.87
C ARG A 91 -18.06 -15.81 -3.39
N TYR A 92 -17.35 -15.70 -2.26
CA TYR A 92 -16.54 -16.78 -1.71
C TYR A 92 -17.18 -17.43 -0.47
N TYR A 93 -18.43 -17.11 -0.14
CA TYR A 93 -19.15 -17.66 1.02
C TYR A 93 -18.35 -17.55 2.33
N LEU A 94 -17.68 -16.43 2.58
CA LEU A 94 -16.87 -16.25 3.78
C LEU A 94 -17.75 -16.02 5.03
N LYS A 95 -17.21 -16.34 6.21
CA LYS A 95 -17.92 -16.16 7.49
C LYS A 95 -18.31 -14.70 7.74
N ASP A 96 -19.32 -14.50 8.60
CA ASP A 96 -19.92 -13.19 8.79
C ASP A 96 -18.96 -12.08 9.23
N ASN A 97 -18.02 -12.44 10.11
CA ASN A 97 -17.05 -11.51 10.68
C ASN A 97 -15.88 -11.17 9.74
N PHE A 98 -15.86 -11.71 8.51
CA PHE A 98 -14.79 -11.45 7.54
C PHE A 98 -14.73 -9.97 7.14
N GLU A 99 -15.89 -9.32 6.99
CA GLU A 99 -15.95 -7.93 6.58
C GLU A 99 -15.25 -7.02 7.58
N ASP A 100 -15.63 -7.14 8.87
CA ASP A 100 -15.07 -6.31 9.92
C ASP A 100 -13.57 -6.57 10.12
N PHE A 101 -13.15 -7.83 10.04
CA PHE A 101 -11.73 -8.19 10.06
C PHE A 101 -10.94 -7.50 8.94
N LEU A 102 -11.44 -7.56 7.71
CA LEU A 102 -10.71 -7.02 6.57
C LEU A 102 -10.66 -5.48 6.62
N ILE A 103 -11.74 -4.83 7.08
CA ILE A 103 -11.74 -3.39 7.30
C ILE A 103 -10.75 -2.97 8.37
N GLU A 104 -10.77 -3.61 9.53
CA GLU A 104 -9.85 -3.30 10.62
C GLU A 104 -8.38 -3.44 10.18
N GLU A 105 -8.06 -4.48 9.39
CA GLU A 105 -6.70 -4.65 8.87
C GLU A 105 -6.34 -3.61 7.80
N ILE A 106 -7.29 -3.21 6.93
CA ILE A 106 -7.08 -2.17 5.93
C ILE A 106 -6.87 -0.81 6.60
N GLU A 107 -7.69 -0.44 7.58
CA GLU A 107 -7.57 0.83 8.31
C GLU A 107 -6.21 0.91 9.03
N ARG A 108 -5.84 -0.15 9.76
CA ARG A 108 -4.50 -0.25 10.37
C ARG A 108 -3.39 -0.14 9.34
N PHE A 109 -3.54 -0.79 8.18
CA PHE A 109 -2.54 -0.69 7.11
C PHE A 109 -2.43 0.75 6.60
N LYS A 110 -3.54 1.42 6.31
CA LYS A 110 -3.60 2.82 5.87
C LYS A 110 -2.91 3.75 6.86
N GLU A 111 -3.25 3.66 8.14
CA GLU A 111 -2.62 4.46 9.20
C GLU A 111 -1.09 4.31 9.20
N ASN A 112 -0.61 3.07 9.05
CA ASN A 112 0.82 2.79 9.07
C ASN A 112 1.56 3.29 7.81
N ILE A 113 0.92 3.34 6.64
CA ILE A 113 1.58 3.76 5.40
C ILE A 113 1.51 5.27 5.13
N ILE A 114 0.53 6.01 5.70
CA ILE A 114 0.29 7.44 5.38
C ILE A 114 1.56 8.28 5.55
N LEU A 115 2.26 8.14 6.68
CA LEU A 115 3.48 8.90 6.96
C LEU A 115 4.56 8.61 5.91
N TRP A 116 4.81 7.33 5.64
CA TRP A 116 5.87 6.92 4.73
C TRP A 116 5.55 7.25 3.27
N LYS A 117 4.29 7.19 2.86
CA LYS A 117 3.85 7.70 1.54
C LYS A 117 4.09 9.21 1.41
N LYS A 118 3.80 10.01 2.44
CA LYS A 118 4.11 11.45 2.43
C LYS A 118 5.61 11.71 2.31
N ILE A 119 6.43 10.99 3.09
CA ILE A 119 7.90 11.10 3.02
C ILE A 119 8.42 10.68 1.64
N GLY A 120 7.88 9.60 1.07
CA GLY A 120 8.26 9.10 -0.25
C GLY A 120 7.91 10.10 -1.36
N ASN A 121 6.71 10.68 -1.33
CA ASN A 121 6.32 11.72 -2.29
C ASN A 121 7.20 12.96 -2.17
N PHE A 122 7.48 13.42 -0.94
CA PHE A 122 8.38 14.55 -0.72
C PHE A 122 9.80 14.26 -1.24
N ALA A 123 10.32 13.06 -0.99
CA ALA A 123 11.62 12.61 -1.48
C ALA A 123 11.72 12.59 -3.01
N ILE A 124 10.66 12.15 -3.69
CA ILE A 124 10.58 12.18 -5.16
C ILE A 124 10.65 13.63 -5.66
N TRP A 125 9.87 14.54 -5.09
CA TRP A 125 9.89 15.94 -5.51
C TRP A 125 11.21 16.63 -5.18
N SER A 126 11.77 16.40 -3.99
CA SER A 126 13.04 17.01 -3.58
C SER A 126 14.20 16.51 -4.43
N SER A 127 14.21 15.21 -4.77
CA SER A 127 15.22 14.64 -5.68
C SER A 127 15.05 15.14 -7.11
N LEU A 128 13.84 15.26 -7.62
CA LEU A 128 13.60 15.80 -8.97
C LEU A 128 14.08 17.26 -9.08
N ILE A 129 13.73 18.11 -8.11
CA ILE A 129 14.17 19.50 -8.05
C ILE A 129 15.70 19.59 -7.91
N GLY A 130 16.28 18.76 -7.05
CA GLY A 130 17.74 18.66 -6.88
C GLY A 130 18.44 18.27 -8.18
N ALA A 131 17.94 17.24 -8.87
CA ALA A 131 18.51 16.76 -10.13
C ALA A 131 18.43 17.81 -11.25
N ILE A 132 17.25 18.40 -11.46
CA ILE A 132 17.04 19.43 -12.49
C ILE A 132 17.91 20.66 -12.17
N GLY A 133 17.93 21.12 -10.92
CA GLY A 133 18.75 22.24 -10.49
C GLY A 133 20.25 21.98 -10.73
N SER A 134 20.74 20.81 -10.35
CA SER A 134 22.14 20.44 -10.57
C SER A 134 22.52 20.36 -12.06
N ILE A 135 21.62 19.91 -12.94
CA ILE A 135 21.86 19.85 -14.39
C ILE A 135 21.91 21.25 -15.01
N ILE A 136 20.95 22.13 -14.65
CA ILE A 136 20.90 23.51 -15.17
C ILE A 136 22.20 24.25 -14.83
N PHE A 137 22.73 24.09 -13.61
CA PHE A 137 23.98 24.72 -13.18
C PHE A 137 25.26 24.09 -13.75
N LEU A 138 25.17 22.91 -14.37
CA LEU A 138 26.31 22.25 -15.00
C LEU A 138 26.44 22.65 -16.48
N ILE A 139 25.33 23.07 -17.10
CA ILE A 139 25.24 23.47 -18.51
C ILE A 139 25.42 24.99 -18.69
N LEU A 140 24.97 25.80 -17.71
CA LEU A 140 25.14 27.26 -17.66
C LEU A 140 26.39 27.67 -16.87
#